data_AF-A0AAV3Y957-F1
#
_entry.id   AF-A0AAV3Y957-F1
#
_cell.length_a   1.000
_cell.length_b   1.000
_cell.length_c   1.000
_cell.angle_alpha   90.00
_cell.angle_beta   90.00
_cell.angle_gamma   90.00
#
_symmetry.space_group_name_H-M   'P 1'
#
loop_
_entity.id
_entity.type
_entity.pdbx_description
1 polymer ?
#
loop_
_entity_poly.entity_id
_entity_poly.type
_entity_poly.pdbx_seq_one_letter_code
_entity_poly.pdbx_strand_id
1 'polypeptide(L)'
;MIARLNGSLMKMLNKLVAEKPEDWDKLLPIVLCAYKEVPNTSTGYAPFKLIARSGNIFTLKLQTFVSSGSALSPPISLLGDDSPPPPPKTAQFCAQTRLIGNDCIFQCHCANNAGCDQTTGACSNGCDPQWFGPACQYDVSEFAINSGSGSGLSVLTDNNDTPCVSGYLQPITVTLETPHPLSWIRVVSNTAHNNQFQLSYKEESSTSFTPCMNPRTAKVDDLTLDISCPTLNSVAELTLSGPIINGICSLYINGGRNVALKQTADQSSTAYDGWVASNAVDGDPGVPAFHDSLRKTCTHTQGGGDTSDSWEVTFSWAVKIDRFQIYNRRNPDRDCCEARLVNFTLQAFPSSGSDPTYTYTDPGGPAQDIYSVVPSPRIGFAVKTVKIDTSKNNLGILTLCEVLIFGEVVCQSGKFGRQCERDCNCADQTEACFVSTGGCPSGCAAGYTGEDCYTLCSPGRYGVDCKEQCSMNCAGQNNLCSREDGRCNEGCDAGYQTPKCDVGPPSGKGASGRARTNNRKGSWRSHVVVMVLGVHSPAVTIVQVRVILVIMSMVDVHKAVIQGTKELIANRVRHSKCLIAEKL
;
A
#
# COMPACT_ATOMS: atom_id res chain seq x y z
N MET A 1 -38.26 21.57 12.90
CA MET A 1 -37.22 22.00 11.93
C MET A 1 -37.08 21.02 10.77
N ILE A 2 -36.77 19.75 11.02
CA ILE A 2 -36.55 18.68 10.00
C ILE A 2 -37.66 18.62 8.93
N ALA A 3 -38.94 18.64 9.31
CA ALA A 3 -40.06 18.61 8.35
C ALA A 3 -40.07 19.79 7.34
N ARG A 4 -39.60 20.99 7.73
CA ARG A 4 -39.47 22.14 6.82
C ARG A 4 -38.32 21.97 5.83
N LEU A 5 -37.19 21.40 6.29
CA LEU A 5 -36.03 21.12 5.42
C LEU A 5 -36.36 20.01 4.41
N ASN A 6 -37.03 18.94 4.86
CA ASN A 6 -37.51 17.86 3.98
C ASN A 6 -38.49 18.40 2.91
N GLY A 7 -39.43 19.27 3.31
CA GLY A 7 -40.35 19.94 2.38
C GLY A 7 -39.65 20.86 1.36
N SER A 8 -38.49 21.45 1.71
CA SER A 8 -37.69 22.24 0.77
C SER A 8 -36.98 21.35 -0.26
N LEU A 9 -36.37 20.23 0.16
CA LEU A 9 -35.75 19.28 -0.77
C LEU A 9 -36.77 18.70 -1.74
N MET A 10 -37.93 18.25 -1.25
CA MET A 10 -38.99 17.70 -2.11
C MET A 10 -39.54 18.74 -3.09
N LYS A 11 -39.57 20.03 -2.74
CA LYS A 11 -39.91 21.11 -3.68
C LYS A 11 -38.85 21.29 -4.79
N MET A 12 -37.57 21.23 -4.45
CA MET A 12 -36.48 21.30 -5.45
C MET A 12 -36.53 20.11 -6.41
N LEU A 13 -36.73 18.90 -5.90
CA LEU A 13 -36.83 17.68 -6.70
C LEU A 13 -38.07 17.68 -7.60
N ASN A 14 -39.23 18.09 -7.09
CA ASN A 14 -40.45 18.21 -7.90
C ASN A 14 -40.30 19.29 -8.99
N LYS A 15 -39.62 20.42 -8.71
CA LYS A 15 -39.29 21.44 -9.71
C LYS A 15 -38.35 20.89 -10.79
N LEU A 16 -37.29 20.18 -10.40
CA LEU A 16 -36.34 19.55 -11.33
C LEU A 16 -37.04 18.59 -12.30
N VAL A 17 -37.88 17.68 -11.78
CA VAL A 17 -38.60 16.70 -12.59
C VAL A 17 -39.63 17.38 -13.51
N ALA A 18 -40.25 18.48 -13.08
CA ALA A 18 -41.19 19.25 -13.91
C ALA A 18 -40.50 20.07 -15.02
N GLU A 19 -39.31 20.63 -14.77
CA GLU A 19 -38.59 21.49 -15.72
C GLU A 19 -37.62 20.73 -16.64
N LYS A 20 -37.14 19.55 -16.23
CA LYS A 20 -36.15 18.73 -16.95
C LYS A 20 -36.51 17.22 -16.94
N PRO A 21 -37.68 16.81 -17.48
CA PRO A 21 -38.17 15.44 -17.39
C PRO A 21 -37.31 14.37 -18.12
N GLU A 22 -36.40 14.74 -19.03
CA GLU A 22 -35.51 13.80 -19.74
C GLU A 22 -34.06 13.75 -19.19
N ASP A 23 -33.68 14.67 -18.29
CA ASP A 23 -32.32 14.80 -17.74
C ASP A 23 -32.30 14.87 -16.19
N TRP A 24 -33.45 14.68 -15.52
CA TRP A 24 -33.56 14.83 -14.06
C TRP A 24 -32.65 13.85 -13.31
N ASP A 25 -32.40 12.66 -13.87
CA ASP A 25 -31.51 11.63 -13.34
C ASP A 25 -30.04 12.07 -13.34
N LYS A 26 -29.58 12.71 -14.44
CA LYS A 26 -28.23 13.27 -14.58
C LYS A 26 -28.03 14.51 -13.71
N LEU A 27 -29.09 15.28 -13.48
CA LEU A 27 -29.07 16.50 -12.68
C LEU A 27 -29.30 16.26 -11.18
N LEU A 28 -29.88 15.11 -10.79
CA LEU A 28 -30.15 14.75 -9.40
C LEU A 28 -28.90 14.78 -8.50
N PRO A 29 -27.72 14.24 -8.88
CA PRO A 29 -26.50 14.33 -8.07
C PRO A 29 -26.06 15.78 -7.82
N ILE A 30 -26.27 16.67 -8.79
CA ILE A 30 -25.90 18.09 -8.69
C ILE A 30 -26.81 18.80 -7.70
N VAL A 31 -28.14 18.58 -7.78
CA VAL A 31 -29.11 19.16 -6.84
C VAL A 31 -28.93 18.63 -5.42
N LEU A 32 -28.63 17.34 -5.25
CA LEU A 32 -28.33 16.75 -3.94
C LEU A 32 -27.01 17.28 -3.35
N CYS A 33 -25.98 17.48 -4.19
CA CYS A 33 -24.73 18.12 -3.77
C CYS A 33 -24.97 19.58 -3.33
N ALA A 34 -25.75 20.35 -4.10
CA ALA A 34 -26.11 21.71 -3.74
C ALA A 34 -26.86 21.77 -2.41
N TYR A 35 -27.87 20.91 -2.19
CA TYR A 35 -28.60 20.83 -0.92
C TYR A 35 -27.71 20.42 0.27
N LYS A 36 -26.63 19.67 0.02
CA LYS A 36 -25.69 19.19 1.04
C LYS A 36 -24.66 20.24 1.43
N GLU A 37 -24.09 20.97 0.46
CA GLU A 37 -22.91 21.80 0.65
C GLU A 37 -23.18 23.32 0.58
N VAL A 38 -24.22 23.79 -0.11
CA VAL A 38 -24.50 25.24 -0.25
C VAL A 38 -25.12 25.79 1.04
N PRO A 39 -24.50 26.79 1.70
CA PRO A 39 -25.06 27.42 2.88
C PRO A 39 -26.35 28.18 2.56
N ASN A 40 -27.37 28.04 3.41
CA ASN A 40 -28.56 28.88 3.27
C ASN A 40 -28.24 30.33 3.71
N THR A 41 -28.62 31.31 2.89
CA THR A 41 -28.34 32.74 3.12
C THR A 41 -28.89 33.29 4.43
N SER A 42 -29.93 32.67 5.01
CA SER A 42 -30.53 33.07 6.28
C SER A 42 -29.86 32.46 7.51
N THR A 43 -29.11 31.36 7.37
CA THR A 43 -28.54 30.61 8.51
C THR A 43 -27.03 30.46 8.48
N GLY A 44 -26.37 30.71 7.34
CA GLY A 44 -24.92 30.52 7.17
C GLY A 44 -24.47 29.06 7.17
N TYR A 45 -25.39 28.09 7.27
CA TYR A 45 -25.10 26.66 7.28
C TYR A 45 -25.85 25.94 6.16
N ALA A 46 -25.21 24.92 5.58
CA ALA A 46 -25.86 24.06 4.61
C ALA A 46 -26.95 23.18 5.27
N PRO A 47 -28.12 22.98 4.64
CA PRO A 47 -29.24 22.22 5.20
C PRO A 47 -28.87 20.88 5.83
N PHE A 48 -27.98 20.12 5.20
CA PHE A 48 -27.52 18.81 5.69
C PHE A 48 -26.74 18.89 7.01
N LYS A 49 -25.89 19.91 7.20
CA LYS A 49 -25.09 20.09 8.45
C LYS A 49 -25.97 20.41 9.66
N LEU A 50 -27.15 20.99 9.46
CA LEU A 50 -28.14 21.22 10.51
C LEU A 50 -28.88 19.94 10.92
N ILE A 51 -28.94 18.92 10.05
CA ILE A 51 -29.61 17.64 10.31
C ILE A 51 -28.65 16.64 10.95
N ALA A 52 -27.40 16.56 10.46
CA ALA A 52 -26.41 15.58 10.92
C ALA A 52 -26.06 15.69 12.43
N ARG A 53 -26.15 16.88 13.02
CA ARG A 53 -25.98 17.09 14.48
C ARG A 53 -27.11 16.51 15.35
N SER A 54 -28.18 15.97 14.75
CA SER A 54 -29.36 15.45 15.47
C SER A 54 -29.48 13.92 15.51
N GLY A 55 -28.53 13.17 14.92
CA GLY A 55 -28.42 11.71 15.09
C GLY A 55 -29.53 10.85 14.44
N ASN A 56 -30.38 11.40 13.56
CA ASN A 56 -31.50 10.68 12.96
C ASN A 56 -31.20 10.14 11.54
N ILE A 57 -31.61 8.90 11.28
CA ILE A 57 -31.56 8.25 9.96
C ILE A 57 -32.68 8.78 9.06
N PHE A 58 -32.40 8.95 7.76
CA PHE A 58 -33.32 9.52 6.77
C PHE A 58 -33.98 8.43 5.91
N THR A 59 -35.27 8.57 5.59
CA THR A 59 -35.96 7.67 4.65
C THR A 59 -36.78 8.51 3.66
N LEU A 60 -36.44 8.45 2.37
CA LEU A 60 -37.16 9.13 1.31
C LEU A 60 -38.26 8.23 0.75
N LYS A 61 -39.53 8.65 0.88
CA LYS A 61 -40.65 8.08 0.13
C LYS A 61 -40.98 8.98 -1.05
N LEU A 62 -40.55 8.58 -2.24
CA LEU A 62 -41.05 9.11 -3.50
C LEU A 62 -42.40 8.47 -3.80
N GLN A 63 -43.49 9.25 -3.75
CA GLN A 63 -44.78 8.83 -4.28
C GLN A 63 -44.88 9.29 -5.74
N THR A 64 -44.78 8.34 -6.66
CA THR A 64 -45.06 8.56 -8.08
C THR A 64 -46.57 8.67 -8.30
N PHE A 65 -47.06 9.87 -8.61
CA PHE A 65 -48.38 10.04 -9.21
C PHE A 65 -48.26 9.78 -10.71
N VAL A 66 -48.58 8.55 -11.12
CA VAL A 66 -48.87 8.23 -12.53
C VAL A 66 -50.33 7.79 -12.60
N SER A 67 -51.13 8.56 -13.33
CA SER A 67 -52.53 8.23 -13.60
C SER A 67 -52.65 7.08 -14.58
N SER A 68 -53.59 6.16 -14.30
CA SER A 68 -54.17 5.14 -15.21
C SER A 68 -53.23 4.16 -15.93
N GLY A 69 -53.40 2.85 -15.65
CA GLY A 69 -53.04 1.80 -16.62
C GLY A 69 -52.21 0.61 -16.12
N SER A 70 -52.80 -0.24 -15.28
CA SER A 70 -52.59 -1.71 -15.25
C SER A 70 -51.18 -2.31 -15.50
N ALA A 71 -50.44 -2.60 -14.43
CA ALA A 71 -49.83 -3.92 -14.16
C ALA A 71 -49.18 -3.94 -12.76
N LEU A 72 -49.28 -5.04 -12.01
CA LEU A 72 -48.64 -5.22 -10.72
C LEU A 72 -47.24 -5.82 -10.88
N SER A 73 -46.22 -5.17 -10.32
CA SER A 73 -44.87 -5.72 -10.11
C SER A 73 -44.61 -5.89 -8.61
N PRO A 74 -43.87 -6.94 -8.18
CA PRO A 74 -43.58 -7.20 -6.77
C PRO A 74 -42.59 -6.16 -6.18
N PRO A 75 -42.50 -6.05 -4.84
CA PRO A 75 -41.59 -5.10 -4.20
C PRO A 75 -40.12 -5.40 -4.51
N ILE A 76 -39.37 -4.36 -4.87
CA ILE A 76 -37.92 -4.42 -5.06
C ILE A 76 -37.24 -4.54 -3.69
N SER A 77 -36.86 -5.76 -3.32
CA SER A 77 -35.83 -6.01 -2.31
C SER A 77 -34.46 -5.81 -2.94
N LEU A 78 -33.69 -4.82 -2.48
CA LEU A 78 -32.30 -4.62 -2.89
C LEU A 78 -31.41 -5.71 -2.28
N LEU A 79 -31.11 -6.74 -3.07
CA LEU A 79 -30.03 -7.69 -2.87
C LEU A 79 -28.94 -7.42 -3.92
N GLY A 80 -27.67 -7.49 -3.52
CA GLY A 80 -26.52 -7.59 -4.43
C GLY A 80 -26.35 -6.41 -5.41
N ASP A 81 -25.67 -5.36 -4.98
CA ASP A 81 -25.23 -4.30 -5.89
C ASP A 81 -23.90 -4.73 -6.55
N ASP A 82 -23.98 -5.38 -7.72
CA ASP A 82 -22.84 -5.65 -8.62
C ASP A 82 -22.31 -4.36 -9.30
N SER A 83 -22.24 -3.28 -8.53
CA SER A 83 -21.58 -2.05 -8.92
C SER A 83 -20.07 -2.21 -8.75
N PRO A 84 -19.24 -1.84 -9.75
CA PRO A 84 -17.80 -1.76 -9.54
C PRO A 84 -17.52 -0.82 -8.35
N PRO A 85 -16.48 -1.10 -7.54
CA PRO A 85 -16.23 -0.36 -6.32
C PRO A 85 -16.17 1.15 -6.63
N PRO A 86 -16.77 2.01 -5.79
CA PRO A 86 -16.80 3.44 -6.05
C PRO A 86 -15.37 3.94 -6.24
N PRO A 87 -15.08 4.73 -7.29
CA PRO A 87 -13.72 5.16 -7.58
C PRO A 87 -13.14 5.83 -6.34
N PRO A 88 -11.88 5.52 -5.97
CA PRO A 88 -11.30 5.97 -4.71
C PRO A 88 -11.44 7.49 -4.60
N LYS A 89 -11.90 7.96 -3.43
CA LYS A 89 -11.99 9.39 -3.08
C LYS A 89 -10.71 10.05 -3.57
N THR A 90 -10.82 10.97 -4.55
CA THR A 90 -9.71 11.52 -5.35
C THR A 90 -8.38 11.43 -4.62
N ALA A 91 -7.55 10.45 -5.01
CA ALA A 91 -6.34 10.10 -4.28
C ALA A 91 -5.52 11.37 -4.00
N GLN A 92 -5.25 11.63 -2.72
CA GLN A 92 -4.44 12.76 -2.30
C GLN A 92 -2.98 12.39 -2.62
N PHE A 93 -2.57 12.65 -3.85
CA PHE A 93 -1.21 12.40 -4.32
C PHE A 93 -0.21 13.12 -3.41
N CYS A 94 0.83 12.40 -2.99
CA CYS A 94 1.83 12.93 -2.10
C CYS A 94 2.80 13.83 -2.88
N ALA A 95 3.20 14.95 -2.26
CA ALA A 95 4.16 15.86 -2.87
C ALA A 95 5.56 15.24 -3.03
N GLN A 96 5.85 14.18 -2.26
CA GLN A 96 7.06 13.37 -2.35
C GLN A 96 6.70 12.02 -2.98
N THR A 97 7.40 11.64 -4.05
CA THR A 97 7.14 10.42 -4.86
C THR A 97 7.42 9.10 -4.12
N ARG A 98 8.05 9.18 -2.95
CA ARG A 98 8.32 8.06 -2.04
C ARG A 98 7.26 7.86 -0.97
N LEU A 99 6.30 8.79 -0.84
CA LEU A 99 5.22 8.70 0.13
C LEU A 99 3.90 8.37 -0.55
N ILE A 100 3.06 7.63 0.18
CA ILE A 100 1.81 7.05 -0.33
C ILE A 100 0.73 6.97 0.75
N GLY A 101 -0.52 6.75 0.32
CA GLY A 101 -1.68 6.65 1.20
C GLY A 101 -2.21 7.99 1.69
N ASN A 102 -3.28 7.94 2.48
CA ASN A 102 -3.88 9.15 3.07
C ASN A 102 -2.87 9.84 3.99
N ASP A 103 -2.80 11.17 3.89
CA ASP A 103 -1.91 12.04 4.68
C ASP A 103 -0.40 11.72 4.55
N CYS A 104 0.00 10.89 3.58
CA CYS A 104 1.38 10.57 3.23
C CYS A 104 2.19 9.91 4.37
N ILE A 105 1.52 9.16 5.24
CA ILE A 105 2.09 8.51 6.44
C ILE A 105 2.80 7.17 6.16
N PHE A 106 2.94 6.78 4.90
CA PHE A 106 3.66 5.56 4.50
C PHE A 106 4.72 5.88 3.47
N GLN A 107 5.88 5.24 3.62
CA GLN A 107 7.02 5.36 2.71
C GLN A 107 7.28 4.05 1.98
N CYS A 108 7.70 4.15 0.73
CA CYS A 108 8.21 3.05 -0.08
C CYS A 108 9.71 3.24 -0.31
N HIS A 109 10.46 2.14 -0.26
CA HIS A 109 11.91 2.12 -0.40
C HIS A 109 12.28 1.42 -1.71
N CYS A 110 12.00 2.08 -2.84
CA CYS A 110 12.24 1.55 -4.18
C CYS A 110 13.68 1.74 -4.64
N ALA A 111 14.26 0.70 -5.26
CA ALA A 111 15.64 0.64 -5.72
C ALA A 111 16.14 1.92 -6.44
N ASN A 112 17.37 2.32 -6.14
CA ASN A 112 18.07 3.48 -6.72
C ASN A 112 17.43 4.83 -6.37
N ASN A 113 16.94 4.96 -5.13
CA ASN A 113 16.24 6.16 -4.66
C ASN A 113 14.97 6.52 -5.47
N ALA A 114 14.37 5.54 -6.16
CA ALA A 114 13.20 5.75 -7.01
C ALA A 114 11.92 6.05 -6.20
N GLY A 115 10.89 6.58 -6.87
CA GLY A 115 9.53 6.66 -6.33
C GLY A 115 8.69 5.44 -6.69
N CYS A 116 7.62 5.20 -5.94
CA CYS A 116 6.66 4.12 -6.19
C CYS A 116 5.38 4.62 -6.89
N ASP A 117 4.58 3.67 -7.37
CA ASP A 117 3.18 3.95 -7.72
C ASP A 117 2.44 4.56 -6.53
N GLN A 118 1.76 5.68 -6.77
CA GLN A 118 1.13 6.48 -5.71
C GLN A 118 -0.15 5.86 -5.12
N THR A 119 -0.68 4.81 -5.73
CA THR A 119 -1.88 4.08 -5.29
C THR A 119 -1.51 2.76 -4.61
N THR A 120 -0.69 1.95 -5.27
CA THR A 120 -0.32 0.61 -4.79
C THR A 120 0.94 0.62 -3.93
N GLY A 121 1.83 1.60 -4.10
CA GLY A 121 3.17 1.61 -3.50
C GLY A 121 4.19 0.72 -4.20
N ALA A 122 3.83 0.06 -5.30
CA ALA A 122 4.71 -0.88 -6.00
C ALA A 122 5.94 -0.17 -6.61
N CYS A 123 7.06 -0.87 -6.58
CA CYS A 123 8.35 -0.41 -7.09
C CYS A 123 8.74 -1.15 -8.38
N SER A 124 8.80 -0.46 -9.51
CA SER A 124 9.04 -1.09 -10.83
C SER A 124 10.41 -1.77 -10.99
N ASN A 125 11.39 -1.39 -10.16
CA ASN A 125 12.76 -1.92 -10.17
C ASN A 125 13.08 -2.76 -8.91
N GLY A 126 12.06 -3.22 -8.18
CA GLY A 126 12.24 -3.84 -6.87
C GLY A 126 12.63 -2.84 -5.77
N CYS A 127 13.08 -3.39 -4.66
CA CYS A 127 13.36 -2.64 -3.42
C CYS A 127 14.82 -2.16 -3.34
N ASP A 128 15.03 -1.03 -2.65
CA ASP A 128 16.36 -0.70 -2.12
C ASP A 128 16.81 -1.84 -1.18
N PRO A 129 18.11 -2.18 -1.12
CA PRO A 129 18.62 -3.17 -0.16
C PRO A 129 18.18 -2.83 1.27
N GLN A 130 17.97 -3.87 2.10
CA GLN A 130 17.32 -3.81 3.42
C GLN A 130 15.79 -3.65 3.41
N TRP A 131 15.12 -3.59 2.25
CA TRP A 131 13.65 -3.45 2.19
C TRP A 131 12.96 -4.53 1.36
N PHE A 132 11.76 -4.95 1.75
CA PHE A 132 10.98 -5.96 1.04
C PHE A 132 9.45 -5.81 1.19
N GLY A 133 8.71 -6.72 0.54
CA GLY A 133 7.25 -6.77 0.52
C GLY A 133 6.60 -5.93 -0.59
N PRO A 134 5.25 -5.96 -0.69
CA PRO A 134 4.48 -5.44 -1.84
C PRO A 134 4.77 -4.00 -2.30
N ALA A 135 5.26 -3.16 -1.39
CA ALA A 135 5.57 -1.75 -1.62
C ALA A 135 6.96 -1.36 -1.08
N CYS A 136 7.84 -2.35 -0.87
CA CYS A 136 9.16 -2.16 -0.25
C CYS A 136 9.04 -1.37 1.06
N GLN A 137 8.08 -1.79 1.91
CA GLN A 137 7.68 -1.10 3.12
C GLN A 137 8.17 -1.76 4.41
N TYR A 138 8.68 -2.99 4.32
CA TYR A 138 9.21 -3.74 5.45
C TYR A 138 10.72 -3.69 5.47
N ASP A 139 11.26 -3.37 6.63
CA ASP A 139 12.66 -3.52 6.95
C ASP A 139 13.01 -5.02 7.03
N VAL A 140 14.12 -5.40 6.41
CA VAL A 140 14.70 -6.75 6.49
C VAL A 140 15.57 -6.81 7.74
N SER A 141 15.19 -7.62 8.73
CA SER A 141 16.03 -7.82 9.91
C SER A 141 17.36 -8.45 9.53
N GLU A 142 18.46 -7.78 9.88
CA GLU A 142 19.82 -8.22 9.60
C GLU A 142 20.16 -9.52 10.37
N PHE A 143 20.85 -10.45 9.69
CA PHE A 143 21.21 -11.74 10.25
C PHE A 143 22.55 -12.29 9.73
N ALA A 144 23.26 -12.98 10.62
CA ALA A 144 24.47 -13.74 10.30
C ALA A 144 24.14 -15.22 10.03
N ILE A 145 24.81 -15.83 9.06
CA ILE A 145 24.63 -17.25 8.72
C ILE A 145 25.59 -18.12 9.55
N ASN A 146 25.06 -18.95 10.45
CA ASN A 146 25.84 -19.84 11.32
C ASN A 146 26.34 -21.11 10.58
N SER A 147 25.79 -21.37 9.40
CA SER A 147 25.97 -22.59 8.61
C SER A 147 27.27 -22.61 7.80
N GLY A 148 28.39 -22.88 8.47
CA GLY A 148 29.66 -23.43 7.93
C GLY A 148 30.30 -22.71 6.73
N SER A 149 31.48 -22.12 6.92
CA SER A 149 32.24 -21.42 5.86
C SER A 149 32.46 -22.27 4.61
N GLY A 150 32.12 -21.73 3.43
CA GLY A 150 32.22 -22.41 2.13
C GLY A 150 30.91 -23.01 1.60
N SER A 151 29.78 -22.82 2.29
CA SER A 151 28.47 -23.40 2.00
C SER A 151 27.68 -22.80 0.84
N GLY A 152 28.16 -21.71 0.22
CA GLY A 152 27.44 -20.99 -0.85
C GLY A 152 26.21 -20.21 -0.39
N LEU A 153 25.96 -20.12 0.93
CA LEU A 153 24.77 -19.52 1.51
C LEU A 153 24.77 -17.98 1.54
N SER A 154 25.87 -17.30 1.15
CA SER A 154 25.92 -15.83 1.08
C SER A 154 24.90 -15.21 0.12
N VAL A 155 24.36 -16.02 -0.80
CA VAL A 155 23.25 -15.66 -1.69
C VAL A 155 21.96 -15.32 -0.94
N LEU A 156 21.76 -15.87 0.27
CA LEU A 156 20.55 -15.63 1.05
C LEU A 156 20.38 -14.17 1.48
N THR A 157 21.46 -13.38 1.46
CA THR A 157 21.56 -12.01 1.96
C THR A 157 22.12 -11.01 0.94
N ASP A 158 22.36 -11.41 -0.32
CA ASP A 158 22.95 -10.52 -1.34
C ASP A 158 21.94 -9.58 -2.02
N ASN A 159 20.68 -9.60 -1.55
CA ASN A 159 19.55 -8.83 -2.07
C ASN A 159 19.28 -9.10 -3.57
N ASN A 160 19.52 -10.33 -4.02
CA ASN A 160 19.28 -10.75 -5.38
C ASN A 160 18.68 -12.17 -5.42
N ASP A 161 17.43 -12.27 -5.87
CA ASP A 161 16.67 -13.52 -5.99
C ASP A 161 17.30 -14.57 -6.97
N THR A 162 18.43 -14.26 -7.61
CA THR A 162 19.26 -15.20 -8.38
C THR A 162 20.76 -14.84 -8.27
N PRO A 163 21.69 -15.73 -7.86
CA PRO A 163 21.62 -17.19 -7.94
C PRO A 163 20.87 -17.83 -6.77
N CYS A 164 20.98 -19.15 -6.64
CA CYS A 164 20.36 -19.89 -5.53
C CYS A 164 21.31 -20.92 -4.96
N VAL A 165 21.07 -21.31 -3.71
CA VAL A 165 21.84 -22.33 -2.99
C VAL A 165 21.84 -23.66 -3.77
N SER A 166 23.03 -24.18 -4.05
CA SER A 166 23.22 -25.42 -4.82
C SER A 166 24.20 -26.36 -4.12
N GLY A 167 23.83 -27.62 -3.93
CA GLY A 167 24.65 -28.66 -3.30
C GLY A 167 24.63 -28.65 -1.76
N TYR A 168 23.85 -27.76 -1.13
CA TYR A 168 23.70 -27.70 0.32
C TYR A 168 22.43 -28.43 0.78
N LEU A 169 22.58 -29.39 1.70
CA LEU A 169 21.50 -30.30 2.15
C LEU A 169 21.32 -30.34 3.68
N GLN A 170 22.03 -29.48 4.41
CA GLN A 170 21.92 -29.36 5.87
C GLN A 170 20.91 -28.26 6.24
N PRO A 171 20.39 -28.23 7.48
CA PRO A 171 19.61 -27.09 7.96
C PRO A 171 20.38 -25.77 7.82
N ILE A 172 19.73 -24.74 7.30
CA ILE A 172 20.27 -23.37 7.32
C ILE A 172 19.90 -22.78 8.67
N THR A 173 20.89 -22.39 9.47
CA THR A 173 20.67 -21.65 10.73
C THR A 173 21.24 -20.25 10.61
N VAL A 174 20.45 -19.26 11.02
CA VAL A 174 20.80 -17.84 11.04
C VAL A 174 20.60 -17.24 12.43
N THR A 175 21.48 -16.32 12.82
CA THR A 175 21.37 -15.50 14.05
C THR A 175 20.90 -14.11 13.66
N LEU A 176 19.82 -13.61 14.28
CA LEU A 176 19.42 -12.21 14.13
C LEU A 176 20.43 -11.30 14.84
N GLU A 177 20.90 -10.25 14.17
CA GLU A 177 21.85 -9.30 14.78
C GLU A 177 21.19 -8.48 15.89
N THR A 178 19.91 -8.15 15.73
CA THR A 178 19.04 -7.63 16.79
C THR A 178 17.91 -8.64 17.04
N PRO A 179 17.98 -9.45 18.11
CA PRO A 179 16.90 -10.37 18.47
C PRO A 179 15.56 -9.64 18.66
N HIS A 180 14.49 -10.17 18.06
CA HIS A 180 13.15 -9.59 18.17
C HIS A 180 12.03 -10.64 18.01
N PRO A 181 10.79 -10.35 18.46
CA PRO A 181 9.66 -11.25 18.23
C PRO A 181 9.43 -11.46 16.73
N LEU A 182 9.33 -12.72 16.31
CA LEU A 182 9.07 -13.09 14.91
C LEU A 182 7.61 -12.76 14.56
N SER A 183 7.35 -12.53 13.27
CA SER A 183 6.00 -12.26 12.75
C SER A 183 5.74 -13.06 11.48
N TRP A 184 6.54 -12.82 10.44
CA TRP A 184 6.56 -13.59 9.20
C TRP A 184 7.92 -13.46 8.51
N ILE A 185 8.18 -14.36 7.56
CA ILE A 185 9.37 -14.36 6.68
C ILE A 185 8.92 -14.58 5.23
N ARG A 186 9.72 -14.12 4.25
CA ARG A 186 9.57 -14.44 2.83
C ARG A 186 10.76 -15.29 2.38
N VAL A 187 10.47 -16.38 1.66
CA VAL A 187 11.48 -17.29 1.09
C VAL A 187 11.30 -17.33 -0.41
N VAL A 188 12.38 -17.04 -1.15
CA VAL A 188 12.44 -17.15 -2.61
C VAL A 188 13.26 -18.38 -2.98
N SER A 189 12.83 -19.15 -3.98
CA SER A 189 13.52 -20.36 -4.43
C SER A 189 13.47 -20.52 -5.95
N ASN A 190 14.28 -21.43 -6.50
CA ASN A 190 14.22 -21.84 -7.90
C ASN A 190 13.30 -23.06 -8.15
N THR A 191 12.60 -23.54 -7.11
CA THR A 191 11.77 -24.76 -7.16
C THR A 191 10.48 -24.54 -6.38
N ALA A 192 9.36 -25.01 -6.94
CA ALA A 192 8.04 -24.67 -6.42
C ALA A 192 7.79 -25.14 -4.98
N HIS A 193 7.29 -24.23 -4.14
CA HIS A 193 7.02 -24.47 -2.73
C HIS A 193 5.82 -25.43 -2.54
N ASN A 194 6.12 -26.73 -2.40
CA ASN A 194 5.13 -27.78 -2.12
C ASN A 194 5.04 -28.10 -0.60
N ASN A 195 5.14 -27.09 0.27
CA ASN A 195 5.14 -27.22 1.74
C ASN A 195 6.19 -28.20 2.32
N GLN A 196 7.34 -28.35 1.64
CA GLN A 196 8.44 -29.26 2.05
C GLN A 196 9.58 -28.54 2.79
N PHE A 197 9.24 -27.74 3.80
CA PHE A 197 10.20 -27.17 4.75
C PHE A 197 9.61 -27.10 6.16
N GLN A 198 10.50 -27.04 7.15
CA GLN A 198 10.17 -26.83 8.55
C GLN A 198 10.95 -25.62 9.05
N LEU A 199 10.22 -24.60 9.51
CA LEU A 199 10.78 -23.45 10.21
C LEU A 199 10.83 -23.77 11.71
N SER A 200 11.96 -23.52 12.35
CA SER A 200 12.13 -23.57 13.81
C SER A 200 12.83 -22.29 14.29
N TYR A 201 12.60 -21.90 15.54
CA TYR A 201 13.17 -20.70 16.14
C TYR A 201 13.73 -20.99 17.54
N LYS A 202 14.71 -20.22 17.98
CA LYS A 202 15.25 -20.25 19.35
C LYS A 202 15.10 -18.86 19.97
N GLU A 203 14.32 -18.79 21.06
CA GLU A 203 14.16 -17.56 21.84
C GLU A 203 15.45 -17.23 22.61
N GLU A 204 15.71 -15.94 22.91
CA GLU A 204 16.91 -15.52 23.66
C GLU A 204 17.06 -16.22 25.02
N SER A 205 15.93 -16.48 25.69
CA SER A 205 15.88 -17.19 26.97
C SER A 205 15.93 -18.72 26.84
N SER A 206 16.03 -19.27 25.63
CA SER A 206 16.02 -20.71 25.35
C SER A 206 17.34 -21.23 24.83
N THR A 207 17.72 -22.44 25.24
CA THR A 207 18.83 -23.20 24.66
C THR A 207 18.37 -24.17 23.57
N SER A 208 17.06 -24.40 23.42
CA SER A 208 16.48 -25.34 22.45
C SER A 208 15.66 -24.63 21.38
N PHE A 209 15.70 -25.19 20.16
CA PHE A 209 14.83 -24.78 19.06
C PHE A 209 13.41 -25.30 19.28
N THR A 210 12.44 -24.42 19.07
CA THR A 210 11.01 -24.72 19.04
C THR A 210 10.56 -24.75 17.57
N PRO A 211 9.87 -25.81 17.11
CA PRO A 211 9.33 -25.85 15.76
C PRO A 211 8.16 -24.87 15.62
N CYS A 212 8.05 -24.20 14.48
CA CYS A 212 6.85 -23.45 14.14
C CYS A 212 5.71 -24.44 13.85
N MET A 213 4.76 -24.55 14.78
CA MET A 213 3.63 -25.48 14.65
C MET A 213 2.54 -24.87 13.77
N ASN A 214 2.20 -25.56 12.68
CA ASN A 214 1.16 -25.15 11.71
C ASN A 214 1.35 -23.69 11.21
N PRO A 215 2.51 -23.35 10.60
CA PRO A 215 2.71 -22.02 10.04
C PRO A 215 1.63 -21.74 8.99
N ARG A 216 1.00 -20.56 9.08
CA ARG A 216 0.19 -20.07 7.96
C ARG A 216 1.17 -19.67 6.86
N THR A 217 0.94 -20.12 5.63
CA THR A 217 1.72 -19.75 4.46
C THR A 217 0.84 -19.04 3.45
N ALA A 218 1.40 -18.22 2.57
CA ALA A 218 0.71 -17.63 1.44
C ALA A 218 1.66 -17.56 0.24
N LYS A 219 1.18 -17.94 -0.95
CA LYS A 219 1.97 -17.86 -2.18
C LYS A 219 1.93 -16.44 -2.72
N VAL A 220 3.10 -15.89 -2.99
CA VAL A 220 3.30 -14.65 -3.73
C VAL A 220 3.29 -14.96 -5.22
N ASP A 221 4.00 -16.03 -5.59
CA ASP A 221 4.01 -16.67 -6.90
C ASP A 221 4.39 -18.17 -6.73
N ASP A 222 4.78 -18.87 -7.80
CA ASP A 222 5.19 -20.28 -7.72
C ASP A 222 6.55 -20.51 -7.03
N LEU A 223 7.41 -19.49 -6.97
CA LEU A 223 8.79 -19.47 -6.50
C LEU A 223 8.99 -18.70 -5.18
N THR A 224 8.00 -17.89 -4.78
CA THR A 224 8.06 -17.02 -3.60
C THR A 224 6.94 -17.34 -2.61
N LEU A 225 7.30 -17.56 -1.34
CA LEU A 225 6.37 -17.93 -0.27
C LEU A 225 6.53 -17.06 0.97
N ASP A 226 5.41 -16.50 1.45
CA ASP A 226 5.32 -15.85 2.74
C ASP A 226 4.91 -16.86 3.82
N ILE A 227 5.54 -16.81 4.99
CA ILE A 227 5.38 -17.77 6.08
C ILE A 227 5.19 -17.00 7.38
N SER A 228 3.99 -17.04 7.96
CA SER A 228 3.69 -16.40 9.23
C SER A 228 3.95 -17.36 10.41
N CYS A 229 4.82 -16.92 11.31
CA CYS A 229 5.19 -17.63 12.53
C CYS A 229 5.37 -16.63 13.68
N PRO A 230 4.28 -16.06 14.23
CA PRO A 230 4.38 -15.04 15.26
C PRO A 230 4.84 -15.61 16.61
N THR A 231 5.87 -15.03 17.22
CA THR A 231 6.30 -15.38 18.59
C THR A 231 5.89 -14.31 19.60
N LEU A 232 5.88 -14.69 20.87
CA LEU A 232 5.67 -13.76 22.00
C LEU A 232 7.00 -13.16 22.48
N ASN A 233 8.08 -13.93 22.54
CA ASN A 233 9.38 -13.47 23.01
C ASN A 233 10.32 -13.21 21.84
N SER A 234 11.40 -12.48 22.11
CA SER A 234 12.50 -12.26 21.16
C SER A 234 13.14 -13.56 20.70
N VAL A 235 13.27 -13.71 19.39
CA VAL A 235 13.99 -14.81 18.74
C VAL A 235 15.42 -14.38 18.49
N ALA A 236 16.38 -15.22 18.86
CA ALA A 236 17.80 -15.03 18.57
C ALA A 236 18.22 -15.73 17.27
N GLU A 237 17.72 -16.95 17.04
CA GLU A 237 18.10 -17.77 15.89
C GLU A 237 16.89 -18.39 15.19
N LEU A 238 16.96 -18.51 13.87
CA LEU A 238 16.03 -19.29 13.04
C LEU A 238 16.76 -20.45 12.38
N THR A 239 16.05 -21.56 12.18
CA THR A 239 16.51 -22.69 11.38
C THR A 239 15.46 -23.07 10.35
N LEU A 240 15.88 -23.17 9.09
CA LEU A 240 15.12 -23.74 7.98
C LEU A 240 15.67 -25.13 7.69
N SER A 241 14.80 -26.15 7.71
CA SER A 241 15.13 -27.53 7.33
C SER A 241 14.16 -28.10 6.29
N GLY A 242 14.57 -29.13 5.54
CA GLY A 242 13.76 -29.80 4.52
C GLY A 242 14.42 -29.89 3.13
N PRO A 243 13.84 -30.63 2.17
CA PRO A 243 14.42 -30.85 0.85
C PRO A 243 14.66 -29.58 0.01
N ILE A 244 13.83 -28.54 0.19
CA ILE A 244 13.84 -27.32 -0.64
C ILE A 244 15.02 -26.38 -0.35
N ILE A 245 15.80 -26.63 0.72
CA ILE A 245 17.02 -25.86 1.04
C ILE A 245 17.96 -25.78 -0.16
N ASN A 246 18.10 -26.89 -0.89
CA ASN A 246 18.85 -26.97 -2.13
C ASN A 246 18.04 -26.33 -3.27
N GLY A 247 17.93 -25.01 -3.24
CA GLY A 247 17.14 -24.22 -4.17
C GLY A 247 16.67 -22.87 -3.63
N ILE A 248 16.82 -22.58 -2.33
CA ILE A 248 16.53 -21.24 -1.79
C ILE A 248 17.50 -20.22 -2.39
N CYS A 249 16.98 -19.09 -2.85
CA CYS A 249 17.74 -17.99 -3.41
C CYS A 249 17.94 -16.90 -2.37
N SER A 250 16.85 -16.40 -1.77
CA SER A 250 16.88 -15.31 -0.80
C SER A 250 15.96 -15.58 0.40
N LEU A 251 16.34 -15.05 1.56
CA LEU A 251 15.58 -15.13 2.81
C LEU A 251 15.39 -13.74 3.40
N TYR A 252 14.14 -13.30 3.52
CA TYR A 252 13.79 -12.02 4.12
C TYR A 252 13.04 -12.26 5.44
N ILE A 253 13.54 -11.68 6.53
CA ILE A 253 12.93 -11.78 7.86
C ILE A 253 12.29 -10.43 8.17
N ASN A 254 11.00 -10.42 8.55
CA ASN A 254 10.29 -9.15 8.78
C ASN A 254 10.75 -8.44 10.06
N GLY A 255 11.42 -7.30 9.88
CA GLY A 255 11.73 -6.32 10.95
C GLY A 255 10.56 -5.37 11.27
N GLY A 256 9.51 -5.40 10.46
CA GLY A 256 8.32 -4.53 10.57
C GLY A 256 8.39 -3.32 9.63
N ARG A 257 7.33 -2.52 9.63
CA ARG A 257 7.29 -1.22 8.92
C ARG A 257 7.18 -0.08 9.92
N ASN A 258 7.75 1.09 9.61
CA ASN A 258 7.56 2.27 10.46
C ASN A 258 6.09 2.72 10.41
N VAL A 259 5.41 2.70 11.57
CA VAL A 259 4.02 3.16 11.73
C VAL A 259 3.92 4.56 12.35
N ALA A 260 5.03 5.14 12.81
CA ALA A 260 5.08 6.47 13.40
C ALA A 260 5.18 7.61 12.37
N LEU A 261 5.69 7.33 11.16
CA LEU A 261 5.91 8.30 10.10
C LEU A 261 4.70 9.22 9.88
N LYS A 262 4.91 10.52 10.06
CA LYS A 262 3.97 11.64 9.88
C LYS A 262 2.66 11.50 10.65
N GLN A 263 2.65 10.71 11.72
CA GLN A 263 1.56 10.70 12.70
C GLN A 263 1.54 12.02 13.49
N THR A 264 0.47 12.23 14.26
CA THR A 264 0.37 13.41 15.12
C THR A 264 1.31 13.25 16.31
N ALA A 265 2.29 14.16 16.43
CA ALA A 265 3.23 14.18 17.54
C ALA A 265 3.14 15.52 18.30
N ASP A 266 3.25 15.44 19.62
CA ASP A 266 3.17 16.55 20.57
C ASP A 266 4.35 16.48 21.56
N GLN A 267 4.68 17.60 22.20
CA GLN A 267 5.74 17.66 23.20
C GLN A 267 5.42 18.67 24.32
N SER A 268 5.97 18.43 25.51
CA SER A 268 5.69 19.20 26.74
C SER A 268 6.00 20.70 26.62
N SER A 269 7.00 21.06 25.82
CA SER A 269 7.37 22.43 25.48
C SER A 269 8.20 22.48 24.20
N THR A 270 8.35 23.64 23.57
CA THR A 270 9.18 23.83 22.37
C THR A 270 10.19 24.94 22.61
N ALA A 271 11.48 24.68 22.38
CA ALA A 271 12.53 25.64 22.71
C ALA A 271 12.56 26.87 21.79
N TYR A 272 12.46 26.66 20.48
CA TYR A 272 12.52 27.71 19.47
C TYR A 272 11.75 27.26 18.21
N ASP A 273 11.39 28.23 17.36
CA ASP A 273 10.82 27.95 16.04
C ASP A 273 11.67 26.94 15.26
N GLY A 274 11.01 25.92 14.69
CA GLY A 274 11.62 24.81 13.97
C GLY A 274 11.74 23.51 14.76
N TRP A 275 11.95 23.56 16.08
CA TRP A 275 12.19 22.36 16.91
C TRP A 275 10.90 21.67 17.39
N VAL A 276 9.93 21.53 16.48
CA VAL A 276 8.58 21.02 16.76
C VAL A 276 8.54 19.50 16.85
N ALA A 277 7.58 18.96 17.61
CA ALA A 277 7.46 17.52 17.90
C ALA A 277 7.39 16.63 16.64
N SER A 278 6.81 17.13 15.55
CA SER A 278 6.67 16.38 14.30
C SER A 278 7.98 16.04 13.61
N ASN A 279 9.10 16.71 13.95
CA ASN A 279 10.40 16.41 13.35
C ASN A 279 10.85 14.97 13.69
N ALA A 280 10.52 14.48 14.89
CA ALA A 280 10.87 13.12 15.32
C ALA A 280 10.08 11.99 14.64
N VAL A 281 9.23 12.31 13.67
CA VAL A 281 8.48 11.34 12.84
C VAL A 281 8.36 11.83 11.39
N ASP A 282 9.26 12.69 10.91
CA ASP A 282 9.13 13.23 9.54
C ASP A 282 9.79 12.34 8.47
N GLY A 283 10.60 11.38 8.91
CA GLY A 283 11.35 10.43 8.08
C GLY A 283 12.80 10.83 7.79
N ASP A 284 13.31 11.92 8.37
CA ASP A 284 14.72 12.31 8.34
C ASP A 284 15.40 11.94 9.68
N PRO A 285 16.23 10.88 9.75
CA PRO A 285 16.94 10.50 10.97
C PRO A 285 17.98 11.53 11.46
N GLY A 286 18.12 12.67 10.79
CA GLY A 286 18.89 13.81 11.27
C GLY A 286 20.39 13.64 11.12
N VAL A 287 20.84 13.02 10.01
CA VAL A 287 22.26 12.85 9.70
C VAL A 287 22.92 14.23 9.60
N PRO A 288 23.79 14.64 10.54
CA PRO A 288 24.19 16.04 10.62
C PRO A 288 25.27 16.36 9.60
N ALA A 289 24.90 17.05 8.52
CA ALA A 289 25.87 17.72 7.66
C ALA A 289 26.35 19.05 8.26
N PHE A 290 25.47 19.79 8.94
CA PHE A 290 25.74 21.10 9.56
C PHE A 290 24.79 21.39 10.72
N HIS A 291 25.25 22.13 11.74
CA HIS A 291 24.44 22.47 12.93
C HIS A 291 23.05 23.11 12.65
N ASP A 292 22.87 23.86 11.55
CA ASP A 292 21.57 24.45 11.20
C ASP A 292 20.58 23.46 10.58
N SER A 293 21.01 22.29 10.09
CA SER A 293 20.08 21.25 9.63
C SER A 293 19.35 20.58 10.80
N LEU A 294 20.03 20.44 11.96
CA LEU A 294 19.45 19.85 13.19
C LEU A 294 18.16 20.56 13.66
N ARG A 295 17.99 21.85 13.36
CA ARG A 295 16.75 22.61 13.68
C ARG A 295 15.53 22.18 12.87
N LYS A 296 15.73 21.41 11.79
CA LYS A 296 14.70 20.94 10.87
C LYS A 296 14.41 19.45 11.03
N THR A 297 15.38 18.68 11.52
CA THR A 297 15.36 17.22 11.58
C THR A 297 15.26 16.68 13.00
N CYS A 298 15.21 17.55 14.03
CA CYS A 298 15.13 17.10 15.41
C CYS A 298 14.18 17.96 16.24
N THR A 299 13.61 17.36 17.28
CA THR A 299 12.81 17.99 18.32
C THR A 299 13.71 18.58 19.41
N HIS A 300 13.22 19.60 20.13
CA HIS A 300 13.90 20.16 21.29
C HIS A 300 12.90 20.84 22.22
N THR A 301 12.75 20.32 23.43
CA THR A 301 11.93 20.95 24.46
C THR A 301 12.63 22.16 25.06
N GLN A 302 11.87 23.14 25.56
CA GLN A 302 12.43 24.39 26.12
C GLN A 302 13.41 24.12 27.26
N GLY A 303 13.06 23.16 28.11
CA GLY A 303 13.77 22.80 29.31
C GLY A 303 13.66 23.82 30.44
N GLY A 304 13.96 23.33 31.64
CA GLY A 304 13.81 24.05 32.91
C GLY A 304 13.65 23.05 34.04
N GLY A 305 14.49 23.17 35.08
CA GLY A 305 14.80 22.09 36.03
C GLY A 305 13.66 21.56 36.93
N ASP A 306 12.42 21.99 36.73
CA ASP A 306 11.25 21.59 37.52
C ASP A 306 10.22 20.74 36.71
N THR A 307 10.45 20.49 35.41
CA THR A 307 9.52 19.74 34.56
C THR A 307 10.12 18.48 33.95
N SER A 308 9.36 17.37 33.97
CA SER A 308 9.66 16.18 33.17
C SER A 308 9.37 16.47 31.69
N ASP A 309 10.40 16.79 30.92
CA ASP A 309 10.27 16.93 29.48
C ASP A 309 9.80 15.62 28.83
N SER A 310 8.89 15.73 27.87
CA SER A 310 8.31 14.58 27.19
C SER A 310 7.89 14.89 25.77
N TRP A 311 7.91 13.85 24.95
CA TRP A 311 7.44 13.82 23.57
C TRP A 311 6.49 12.63 23.42
N GLU A 312 5.43 12.77 22.65
CA GLU A 312 4.48 11.70 22.38
C GLU A 312 4.01 11.68 20.93
N VAL A 313 3.67 10.50 20.43
CA VAL A 313 3.06 10.27 19.11
C VAL A 313 1.76 9.50 19.27
N THR A 314 0.69 10.02 18.69
CA THR A 314 -0.64 9.40 18.65
C THR A 314 -0.91 8.86 17.25
N PHE A 315 -1.06 7.55 17.15
CA PHE A 315 -1.34 6.88 15.88
C PHE A 315 -2.78 7.12 15.45
N SER A 316 -3.00 7.41 14.16
CA SER A 316 -4.36 7.56 13.60
C SER A 316 -5.18 6.27 13.77
N TRP A 317 -4.55 5.11 13.53
CA TRP A 317 -5.08 3.76 13.73
C TRP A 317 -4.34 3.07 14.88
N ALA A 318 -4.99 2.14 15.60
CA ALA A 318 -4.29 1.38 16.64
C ALA A 318 -3.33 0.35 16.01
N VAL A 319 -2.15 0.19 16.62
CA VAL A 319 -1.04 -0.61 16.06
C VAL A 319 -0.57 -1.68 17.05
N LYS A 320 -0.04 -2.79 16.53
CA LYS A 320 0.83 -3.70 17.28
C LYS A 320 2.27 -3.27 17.03
N ILE A 321 3.06 -3.14 18.09
CA ILE A 321 4.45 -2.69 18.04
C ILE A 321 5.37 -3.87 18.32
N ASP A 322 6.42 -3.98 17.50
CA ASP A 322 7.38 -5.07 17.52
C ASP A 322 8.75 -4.61 18.04
N ARG A 323 9.18 -3.39 17.69
CA ARG A 323 10.37 -2.73 18.23
C ARG A 323 10.33 -1.21 18.02
N PHE A 324 11.19 -0.49 18.72
CA PHE A 324 11.45 0.95 18.57
C PHE A 324 12.93 1.17 18.21
N GLN A 325 13.21 2.12 17.33
CA GLN A 325 14.55 2.70 17.15
C GLN A 325 14.44 4.22 17.33
N ILE A 326 15.23 4.76 18.25
CA ILE A 326 15.20 6.18 18.60
C ILE A 326 16.55 6.79 18.22
N TYR A 327 16.55 7.64 17.20
CA TYR A 327 17.71 8.40 16.77
C TYR A 327 17.90 9.59 17.71
N ASN A 328 18.99 9.54 18.48
CA ASN A 328 19.36 10.59 19.41
C ASN A 328 19.94 11.80 18.66
N ARG A 329 19.93 12.96 19.32
CA ARG A 329 20.56 14.16 18.75
C ARG A 329 22.07 14.11 18.90
N ARG A 330 22.74 13.70 17.83
CA ARG A 330 24.19 13.80 17.67
C ARG A 330 24.61 15.20 17.19
N ASN A 331 25.67 15.74 17.78
CA ASN A 331 26.23 17.05 17.41
C ASN A 331 27.73 16.96 17.07
N PRO A 332 28.12 16.69 15.81
CA PRO A 332 29.53 16.47 15.47
C PRO A 332 30.45 17.69 15.74
N ASP A 333 29.88 18.89 15.81
CA ASP A 333 30.62 20.13 16.09
C ASP A 333 30.81 20.43 17.59
N ARG A 334 30.10 19.73 18.50
CA ARG A 334 30.21 19.91 19.95
C ARG A 334 29.86 18.63 20.70
N ASP A 335 30.74 18.21 21.61
CA ASP A 335 30.43 17.21 22.65
C ASP A 335 29.35 17.76 23.60
N CYS A 336 28.09 17.61 23.18
CA CYS A 336 26.91 18.01 23.91
C CYS A 336 25.70 17.29 23.36
N CYS A 337 24.76 17.11 24.28
CA CYS A 337 23.35 16.96 24.00
C CYS A 337 22.91 15.52 23.68
N GLU A 338 23.80 14.60 23.30
CA GLU A 338 23.51 13.16 23.25
C GLU A 338 23.10 12.63 24.64
N ALA A 339 23.79 13.09 25.70
CA ALA A 339 23.52 12.74 27.09
C ALA A 339 22.14 13.19 27.63
N ARG A 340 21.35 13.92 26.84
CA ARG A 340 19.96 14.27 27.21
C ARG A 340 19.02 13.07 27.16
N LEU A 341 19.33 12.07 26.33
CA LEU A 341 18.52 10.86 26.14
C LEU A 341 19.08 9.66 26.94
N VAL A 342 19.53 9.88 28.18
CA VAL A 342 19.83 8.78 29.12
C VAL A 342 18.79 8.72 30.23
N ASN A 343 18.59 7.53 30.81
CA ASN A 343 17.60 7.23 31.85
C ASN A 343 16.16 7.60 31.46
N PHE A 344 15.84 7.67 30.16
CA PHE A 344 14.49 7.98 29.70
C PHE A 344 13.51 6.84 30.02
N THR A 345 12.23 7.18 30.11
CA THR A 345 11.14 6.22 30.19
C THR A 345 10.39 6.24 28.86
N LEU A 346 10.14 5.06 28.28
CA LEU A 346 9.29 4.89 27.10
C LEU A 346 8.03 4.17 27.53
N GLN A 347 6.87 4.71 27.15
CA GLN A 347 5.56 4.14 27.48
C GLN A 347 4.73 3.93 26.22
N ALA A 348 4.05 2.79 26.12
CA ALA A 348 3.09 2.50 25.06
C ALA A 348 1.69 2.32 25.69
N PHE A 349 0.81 3.27 25.41
CA PHE A 349 -0.54 3.33 25.96
C PHE A 349 -1.53 2.56 25.06
N PRO A 350 -2.35 1.68 25.66
CA PRO A 350 -3.32 0.90 24.90
C PRO A 350 -4.45 1.76 24.34
N SER A 351 -5.08 1.25 23.28
CA SER A 351 -6.33 1.77 22.73
C SER A 351 -7.56 1.38 23.57
N SER A 352 -7.47 0.34 24.39
CA SER A 352 -8.48 -0.06 25.37
C SER A 352 -8.04 0.27 26.79
N GLY A 353 -8.95 0.83 27.60
CA GLY A 353 -8.71 1.08 29.03
C GLY A 353 -8.65 -0.18 29.91
N SER A 354 -8.84 -1.37 29.34
CA SER A 354 -8.68 -2.66 30.03
C SER A 354 -7.24 -3.15 30.12
N ASP A 355 -6.40 -2.70 29.19
CA ASP A 355 -5.05 -3.25 29.01
C ASP A 355 -4.04 -2.45 29.84
N PRO A 356 -2.92 -3.05 30.27
CA PRO A 356 -1.88 -2.34 31.00
C PRO A 356 -1.08 -1.41 30.07
N THR A 357 -0.53 -0.32 30.60
CA THR A 357 0.49 0.47 29.87
C THR A 357 1.82 -0.29 29.88
N TYR A 358 2.40 -0.55 28.71
CA TYR A 358 3.76 -1.06 28.62
C TYR A 358 4.74 0.07 28.98
N THR A 359 5.74 -0.22 29.79
CA THR A 359 6.76 0.76 30.22
C THR A 359 8.15 0.14 30.15
N TYR A 360 9.04 0.79 29.40
CA TYR A 360 10.48 0.58 29.38
C TYR A 360 11.17 1.73 30.11
N THR A 361 12.32 1.46 30.73
CA THR A 361 13.21 2.49 31.26
C THR A 361 14.62 2.16 30.78
N ASP A 362 15.28 3.13 30.17
CA ASP A 362 16.69 3.00 29.79
C ASP A 362 17.52 2.65 31.04
N PRO A 363 18.31 1.55 31.02
CA PRO A 363 19.16 1.18 32.16
C PRO A 363 20.26 2.20 32.45
N GLY A 364 20.47 3.16 31.55
CA GLY A 364 21.53 4.16 31.63
C GLY A 364 22.88 3.62 31.14
N GLY A 365 23.90 4.47 31.23
CA GLY A 365 25.22 4.21 30.67
C GLY A 365 25.70 5.39 29.82
N PRO A 366 26.65 5.17 28.88
CA PRO A 366 27.00 6.18 27.89
C PRO A 366 25.81 6.47 26.97
N ALA A 367 25.72 7.70 26.48
CA ALA A 367 24.72 8.06 25.49
C ALA A 367 24.95 7.27 24.18
N GLN A 368 23.88 6.87 23.52
CA GLN A 368 23.92 6.16 22.24
C GLN A 368 23.42 7.08 21.11
N ASP A 369 23.94 6.90 19.90
CA ASP A 369 23.43 7.57 18.70
C ASP A 369 22.04 7.06 18.32
N ILE A 370 21.80 5.76 18.51
CA ILE A 370 20.53 5.07 18.22
C ILE A 370 20.23 4.15 19.41
N TYR A 371 19.04 4.30 20.02
CA TYR A 371 18.54 3.37 21.04
C TYR A 371 17.57 2.38 20.41
N SER A 372 17.91 1.10 20.46
CA SER A 372 17.01 -0.01 20.05
C SER A 372 16.28 -0.57 21.27
N VAL A 373 14.94 -0.50 21.28
CA VAL A 373 14.10 -1.04 22.35
C VAL A 373 13.19 -2.12 21.77
N VAL A 374 13.35 -3.35 22.25
CA VAL A 374 12.55 -4.51 21.82
C VAL A 374 11.70 -5.00 23.01
N PRO A 375 10.36 -4.88 22.96
CA PRO A 375 9.49 -5.44 23.99
C PRO A 375 9.59 -6.97 24.05
N SER A 376 10.03 -7.48 25.21
CA SER A 376 10.05 -8.90 25.52
C SER A 376 9.42 -9.12 26.91
N PRO A 377 8.24 -9.77 27.01
CA PRO A 377 7.41 -10.25 25.90
C PRO A 377 6.85 -9.10 25.03
N ARG A 378 6.52 -9.42 23.78
CA ARG A 378 5.90 -8.53 22.79
C ARG A 378 4.62 -7.89 23.35
N ILE A 379 4.38 -6.64 22.96
CA ILE A 379 3.16 -5.92 23.36
C ILE A 379 1.93 -6.62 22.74
N GLY A 380 1.19 -7.36 23.57
CA GLY A 380 0.06 -8.19 23.13
C GLY A 380 -1.22 -7.44 22.78
N PHE A 381 -1.30 -6.15 23.10
CA PHE A 381 -2.46 -5.29 22.89
C PHE A 381 -2.24 -4.24 21.79
N ALA A 382 -3.33 -3.61 21.35
CA ALA A 382 -3.29 -2.57 20.33
C ALA A 382 -2.98 -1.20 20.96
N VAL A 383 -1.85 -0.60 20.60
CA VAL A 383 -1.34 0.69 21.10
C VAL A 383 -1.98 1.85 20.35
N LYS A 384 -2.32 2.93 21.06
CA LYS A 384 -2.86 4.18 20.48
C LYS A 384 -1.88 5.35 20.53
N THR A 385 -1.09 5.43 21.60
CA THR A 385 -0.13 6.53 21.82
C THR A 385 1.17 5.96 22.40
N VAL A 386 2.31 6.48 21.96
CA VAL A 386 3.62 6.20 22.55
C VAL A 386 4.20 7.49 23.08
N LYS A 387 4.82 7.43 24.25
CA LYS A 387 5.44 8.57 24.92
C LYS A 387 6.88 8.24 25.31
N ILE A 388 7.77 9.22 25.17
CA ILE A 388 9.12 9.21 25.70
C ILE A 388 9.23 10.39 26.66
N ASP A 389 9.68 10.16 27.89
CA ASP A 389 9.92 11.21 28.88
C ASP A 389 11.25 11.06 29.59
N THR A 390 11.80 12.18 30.02
CA THR A 390 13.07 12.27 30.76
C THR A 390 12.84 12.59 32.23
N SER A 391 11.72 12.17 32.82
CA SER A 391 11.38 12.44 34.24
C SER A 391 12.42 11.95 35.26
N LYS A 392 13.24 10.96 34.88
CA LYS A 392 14.33 10.39 35.69
C LYS A 392 15.71 10.98 35.36
N ASN A 393 15.78 11.97 34.46
CA ASN A 393 17.01 12.64 34.05
C ASN A 393 16.99 14.11 34.50
N ASN A 394 17.97 14.48 35.33
CA ASN A 394 18.07 15.81 35.94
C ASN A 394 18.50 16.92 34.96
N LEU A 395 18.72 16.61 33.68
CA LEU A 395 19.11 17.59 32.66
C LEU A 395 17.96 18.49 32.20
N GLY A 396 16.70 18.06 32.37
CA GLY A 396 15.52 18.88 32.05
C GLY A 396 15.52 19.47 30.64
N ILE A 397 15.88 18.65 29.64
CA ILE A 397 15.74 18.92 28.19
C ILE A 397 15.59 17.55 27.49
N LEU A 398 14.61 17.41 26.60
CA LEU A 398 14.50 16.27 25.66
C LEU A 398 14.79 16.72 24.23
N THR A 399 15.57 15.93 23.50
CA THR A 399 15.84 16.07 22.06
C THR A 399 15.84 14.70 21.38
N LEU A 400 15.03 14.53 20.34
CA LEU A 400 14.91 13.32 19.52
C LEU A 400 15.05 13.74 18.05
N CYS A 401 15.81 13.02 17.22
CA CYS A 401 15.87 13.31 15.79
C CYS A 401 14.84 12.52 14.98
N GLU A 402 14.71 11.20 15.21
CA GLU A 402 13.64 10.38 14.62
C GLU A 402 13.28 9.23 15.56
N VAL A 403 12.01 8.85 15.58
CA VAL A 403 11.47 7.75 16.39
C VAL A 403 10.77 6.79 15.45
N LEU A 404 11.53 5.80 14.95
CA LEU A 404 10.98 4.72 14.14
C LEU A 404 10.28 3.73 15.08
N ILE A 405 8.99 3.50 14.84
CA ILE A 405 8.20 2.52 15.58
C ILE A 405 7.81 1.43 14.59
N PHE A 406 8.41 0.26 14.71
CA PHE A 406 8.18 -0.84 13.78
C PHE A 406 7.02 -1.70 14.25
N GLY A 407 6.09 -1.98 13.33
CA GLY A 407 4.92 -2.79 13.65
C GLY A 407 3.88 -2.85 12.53
N GLU A 408 2.64 -3.10 12.93
CA GLU A 408 1.49 -3.35 12.05
C GLU A 408 0.24 -2.64 12.54
N VAL A 409 -0.67 -2.27 11.62
CA VAL A 409 -2.01 -1.82 12.02
C VAL A 409 -2.86 -3.01 12.43
N VAL A 410 -3.80 -2.79 13.36
CA VAL A 410 -4.74 -3.84 13.78
C VAL A 410 -5.95 -3.85 12.88
N CYS A 411 -6.01 -4.83 11.97
CA CYS A 411 -7.16 -5.05 11.10
C CYS A 411 -8.20 -6.01 11.69
N GLN A 412 -9.45 -5.80 11.28
CA GLN A 412 -10.54 -6.74 11.47
C GLN A 412 -10.29 -7.99 10.61
N SER A 413 -10.82 -9.14 11.02
CA SER A 413 -10.75 -10.36 10.20
C SER A 413 -11.39 -10.12 8.83
N GLY A 414 -10.77 -10.65 7.77
CA GLY A 414 -11.20 -10.39 6.39
C GLY A 414 -10.72 -9.05 5.80
N LYS A 415 -9.90 -8.26 6.50
CA LYS A 415 -9.31 -7.01 5.98
C LYS A 415 -7.79 -6.97 6.08
N PHE A 416 -7.17 -6.29 5.12
CA PHE A 416 -5.73 -6.06 5.05
C PHE A 416 -5.40 -4.68 4.44
N GLY A 417 -4.11 -4.37 4.32
CA GLY A 417 -3.62 -3.10 3.81
C GLY A 417 -3.12 -2.20 4.93
N ARG A 418 -2.59 -1.03 4.56
CA ARG A 418 -1.81 -0.19 5.48
C ARG A 418 -2.68 0.51 6.53
N GLN A 419 -3.97 0.66 6.24
CA GLN A 419 -5.05 1.21 7.07
C GLN A 419 -6.28 0.29 7.06
N CYS A 420 -6.10 -1.02 6.79
CA CYS A 420 -7.19 -2.01 6.69
C CYS A 420 -8.24 -1.67 5.63
N GLU A 421 -7.80 -1.02 4.55
CA GLU A 421 -8.63 -0.44 3.51
C GLU A 421 -9.07 -1.45 2.43
N ARG A 422 -8.49 -2.65 2.39
CA ARG A 422 -8.82 -3.72 1.43
C ARG A 422 -9.50 -4.89 2.13
N ASP A 423 -10.40 -5.55 1.41
CA ASP A 423 -11.05 -6.81 1.80
C ASP A 423 -10.28 -7.99 1.21
N CYS A 424 -10.11 -9.07 1.98
CA CYS A 424 -9.46 -10.30 1.53
C CYS A 424 -10.33 -11.03 0.49
N ASN A 425 -9.78 -11.40 -0.68
CA ASN A 425 -10.46 -12.26 -1.65
C ASN A 425 -9.81 -13.66 -1.68
N CYS A 426 -9.94 -14.40 -0.58
CA CYS A 426 -9.39 -15.76 -0.46
C CYS A 426 -10.33 -16.82 -1.06
N ALA A 427 -9.78 -17.93 -1.57
CA ALA A 427 -10.57 -19.03 -2.12
C ALA A 427 -11.44 -19.72 -1.05
N ASP A 428 -10.92 -19.85 0.18
CA ASP A 428 -11.72 -20.13 1.37
C ASP A 428 -12.23 -18.82 2.00
N GLN A 429 -13.54 -18.58 1.91
CA GLN A 429 -14.17 -17.37 2.46
C GLN A 429 -14.19 -17.32 4.00
N THR A 430 -13.81 -18.41 4.69
CA THR A 430 -13.73 -18.47 6.15
C THR A 430 -12.35 -18.13 6.69
N GLU A 431 -11.32 -18.10 5.84
CA GLU A 431 -9.96 -17.77 6.26
C GLU A 431 -9.72 -16.25 6.31
N ALA A 432 -8.80 -15.84 7.17
CA ALA A 432 -8.20 -14.51 7.08
C ALA A 432 -7.01 -14.55 6.11
N CYS A 433 -6.82 -13.48 5.34
CA CYS A 433 -5.56 -13.25 4.63
C CYS A 433 -4.45 -12.74 5.58
N PHE A 434 -3.28 -12.44 5.04
CA PHE A 434 -2.18 -11.82 5.79
C PHE A 434 -2.40 -10.30 5.84
N VAL A 435 -2.40 -9.71 7.05
CA VAL A 435 -2.59 -8.26 7.20
C VAL A 435 -1.49 -7.46 6.49
N SER A 436 -0.27 -8.00 6.48
CA SER A 436 0.93 -7.38 5.91
C SER A 436 0.97 -7.36 4.38
N THR A 437 0.49 -8.43 3.72
CA THR A 437 0.65 -8.62 2.27
C THR A 437 -0.64 -8.86 1.50
N GLY A 438 -1.75 -9.20 2.17
CA GLY A 438 -3.01 -9.64 1.53
C GLY A 438 -3.02 -11.11 1.12
N GLY A 439 -1.90 -11.83 1.27
CA GLY A 439 -1.77 -13.21 0.85
C GLY A 439 -2.74 -14.17 1.56
N CYS A 440 -3.36 -15.05 0.79
CA CYS A 440 -4.33 -16.04 1.23
C CYS A 440 -3.72 -17.45 1.26
N PRO A 441 -3.77 -18.18 2.40
CA PRO A 441 -3.31 -19.58 2.47
C PRO A 441 -4.01 -20.54 1.52
N SER A 442 -5.29 -20.31 1.19
CA SER A 442 -6.05 -21.09 0.21
C SER A 442 -5.79 -20.70 -1.26
N GLY A 443 -5.02 -19.64 -1.51
CA GLY A 443 -4.95 -18.95 -2.81
C GLY A 443 -6.09 -17.95 -3.01
N CYS A 444 -6.15 -17.35 -4.19
CA CYS A 444 -7.10 -16.29 -4.49
C CYS A 444 -8.46 -16.82 -4.95
N ALA A 445 -9.52 -16.14 -4.53
CA ALA A 445 -10.88 -16.40 -4.97
C ALA A 445 -11.01 -16.41 -6.50
N ALA A 446 -12.02 -17.11 -7.01
CA ALA A 446 -12.32 -17.09 -8.44
C ALA A 446 -12.52 -15.64 -8.92
N GLY A 447 -11.86 -15.28 -10.02
CA GLY A 447 -11.85 -13.89 -10.52
C GLY A 447 -10.68 -13.02 -10.04
N TYR A 448 -9.86 -13.50 -9.09
CA TYR A 448 -8.75 -12.76 -8.49
C TYR A 448 -7.41 -13.51 -8.59
N THR A 449 -6.31 -12.75 -8.53
CA THR A 449 -4.92 -13.22 -8.62
C THR A 449 -3.96 -12.16 -8.02
N GLY A 450 -2.65 -12.43 -8.07
CA GLY A 450 -1.59 -11.60 -7.47
C GLY A 450 -1.34 -11.92 -5.99
N GLU A 451 -0.22 -11.45 -5.44
CA GLU A 451 0.23 -11.80 -4.07
C GLU A 451 -0.76 -11.37 -2.96
N ASP A 452 -1.61 -10.39 -3.25
CA ASP A 452 -2.58 -9.79 -2.32
C ASP A 452 -4.04 -10.18 -2.62
N CYS A 453 -4.25 -11.02 -3.63
CA CYS A 453 -5.56 -11.40 -4.17
C CYS A 453 -6.50 -10.20 -4.48
N TYR A 454 -5.96 -9.02 -4.75
CA TYR A 454 -6.75 -7.83 -5.08
C TYR A 454 -6.77 -7.53 -6.60
N THR A 455 -5.91 -8.20 -7.37
CA THR A 455 -5.85 -8.03 -8.83
C THR A 455 -6.88 -8.92 -9.51
N LEU A 456 -7.81 -8.32 -10.25
CA LEU A 456 -8.80 -9.07 -11.06
C LEU A 456 -8.13 -9.84 -12.21
N CYS A 457 -8.67 -11.00 -12.59
CA CYS A 457 -8.17 -11.77 -13.74
C CYS A 457 -8.05 -10.92 -15.01
N SER A 458 -6.93 -11.05 -15.72
CA SER A 458 -6.79 -10.48 -17.06
C SER A 458 -7.88 -11.00 -18.01
N PRO A 459 -8.37 -10.19 -18.97
CA PRO A 459 -9.35 -10.65 -19.95
C PRO A 459 -8.90 -11.93 -20.66
N GLY A 460 -9.80 -12.90 -20.80
CA GLY A 460 -9.49 -14.23 -21.35
C GLY A 460 -9.09 -15.28 -20.30
N ARG A 461 -9.01 -14.94 -19.00
CA ARG A 461 -8.74 -15.87 -17.90
C ARG A 461 -9.83 -15.83 -16.83
N TYR A 462 -10.00 -16.95 -16.13
CA TYR A 462 -11.00 -17.09 -15.07
C TYR A 462 -10.59 -18.13 -14.00
N GLY A 463 -11.44 -18.26 -12.98
CA GLY A 463 -11.32 -19.28 -11.93
C GLY A 463 -10.35 -18.87 -10.83
N VAL A 464 -10.10 -19.80 -9.89
CA VAL A 464 -9.15 -19.63 -8.78
C VAL A 464 -7.76 -19.32 -9.31
N ASP A 465 -7.12 -18.29 -8.74
CA ASP A 465 -5.85 -17.70 -9.19
C ASP A 465 -5.79 -17.32 -10.68
N CYS A 466 -6.92 -17.23 -11.38
CA CYS A 466 -7.01 -17.00 -12.84
C CYS A 466 -6.27 -18.05 -13.69
N LYS A 467 -6.23 -19.30 -13.21
CA LYS A 467 -5.51 -20.42 -13.85
C LYS A 467 -6.22 -20.99 -15.08
N GLU A 468 -7.53 -20.82 -15.21
CA GLU A 468 -8.30 -21.28 -16.37
C GLU A 468 -8.33 -20.23 -17.50
N GLN A 469 -8.51 -20.68 -18.74
CA GLN A 469 -8.59 -19.83 -19.94
C GLN A 469 -9.99 -19.92 -20.55
N CYS A 470 -10.55 -18.80 -21.01
CA CYS A 470 -11.83 -18.79 -21.72
C CYS A 470 -11.77 -19.69 -22.97
N SER A 471 -12.88 -20.35 -23.30
CA SER A 471 -12.95 -21.18 -24.51
C SER A 471 -12.70 -20.37 -25.77
N MET A 472 -11.94 -20.95 -26.70
CA MET A 472 -11.72 -20.38 -28.03
C MET A 472 -13.00 -20.26 -28.89
N ASN A 473 -14.13 -20.78 -28.39
CA ASN A 473 -15.44 -20.79 -29.04
C ASN A 473 -16.49 -19.96 -28.25
N CYS A 474 -16.04 -19.13 -27.29
CA CYS A 474 -16.86 -18.03 -26.78
C CYS A 474 -17.14 -17.05 -27.92
N ALA A 475 -18.41 -16.72 -28.15
CA ALA A 475 -18.78 -15.73 -29.15
C ALA A 475 -18.26 -14.33 -28.79
N GLY A 476 -18.23 -13.43 -29.78
CA GLY A 476 -17.81 -12.04 -29.63
C GLY A 476 -16.37 -11.77 -30.04
N GLN A 477 -15.86 -10.58 -29.76
CA GLN A 477 -14.46 -10.23 -30.04
C GLN A 477 -13.55 -10.64 -28.88
N ASN A 478 -12.47 -11.36 -29.19
CA ASN A 478 -11.46 -11.86 -28.24
C ASN A 478 -11.95 -12.95 -27.26
N ASN A 479 -13.04 -13.65 -27.59
CA ASN A 479 -13.48 -14.86 -26.89
C ASN A 479 -13.65 -14.67 -25.37
N LEU A 480 -14.22 -13.53 -24.96
CA LEU A 480 -14.26 -13.12 -23.56
C LEU A 480 -15.30 -13.88 -22.73
N CYS A 481 -14.91 -14.23 -21.51
CA CYS A 481 -15.76 -14.88 -20.53
C CYS A 481 -15.72 -14.15 -19.17
N SER A 482 -16.67 -14.52 -18.32
CA SER A 482 -16.73 -14.17 -16.90
C SER A 482 -15.46 -14.64 -16.18
N ARG A 483 -14.90 -13.77 -15.33
CA ARG A 483 -13.64 -14.01 -14.61
C ARG A 483 -13.81 -15.02 -13.47
N GLU A 484 -15.03 -15.24 -12.99
CA GLU A 484 -15.31 -16.13 -11.87
C GLU A 484 -15.53 -17.57 -12.37
N ASP A 485 -16.58 -17.76 -13.16
CA ASP A 485 -17.09 -19.09 -13.56
C ASP A 485 -16.68 -19.54 -14.98
N GLY A 486 -16.10 -18.64 -15.79
CA GLY A 486 -15.70 -18.94 -17.18
C GLY A 486 -16.84 -18.95 -18.19
N ARG A 487 -18.04 -18.47 -17.82
CA ARG A 487 -19.17 -18.34 -18.75
C ARG A 487 -18.87 -17.32 -19.85
N CYS A 488 -19.02 -17.70 -21.11
CA CYS A 488 -18.79 -16.81 -22.24
C CYS A 488 -19.81 -15.65 -22.27
N ASN A 489 -19.31 -14.42 -22.42
CA ASN A 489 -20.12 -13.20 -22.20
C ASN A 489 -21.20 -13.00 -23.28
N GLU A 490 -20.89 -13.35 -24.53
CA GLU A 490 -21.82 -13.25 -25.67
C GLU A 490 -22.43 -14.63 -26.05
N GLY A 491 -22.27 -15.65 -25.20
CA GLY A 491 -22.68 -17.03 -25.50
C GLY A 491 -21.63 -17.79 -26.33
N CYS A 492 -22.08 -18.76 -27.11
CA CYS A 492 -21.23 -19.69 -27.85
C CYS A 492 -21.30 -19.52 -29.36
N ASP A 493 -20.18 -19.82 -30.03
CA ASP A 493 -20.18 -20.07 -31.47
C ASP A 493 -21.11 -21.22 -31.86
N ALA A 494 -21.58 -21.20 -33.11
CA ALA A 494 -22.60 -22.12 -33.60
C ALA A 494 -22.20 -23.60 -33.45
N GLY A 495 -22.98 -24.34 -32.66
CA GLY A 495 -22.80 -25.77 -32.39
C GLY A 495 -22.13 -26.09 -31.05
N TYR A 496 -21.60 -25.10 -30.32
CA TYR A 496 -20.99 -25.31 -29.00
C TYR A 496 -22.01 -25.15 -27.86
N GLN A 497 -21.78 -25.86 -26.75
CA GLN A 497 -22.70 -25.91 -25.61
C GLN A 497 -22.37 -24.85 -24.54
N THR A 498 -23.39 -24.08 -24.14
CA THR A 498 -23.34 -23.13 -23.03
C THR A 498 -23.11 -23.83 -21.68
N PRO A 499 -22.51 -23.17 -20.66
CA PRO A 499 -22.14 -21.76 -20.62
C PRO A 499 -20.70 -21.45 -21.02
N LYS A 500 -19.79 -22.44 -21.00
CA LYS A 500 -18.35 -22.26 -21.27
C LYS A 500 -17.92 -22.49 -22.72
N CYS A 501 -18.76 -23.12 -23.54
CA CYS A 501 -18.45 -23.41 -24.95
C CYS A 501 -17.24 -24.35 -25.15
N ASP A 502 -16.96 -25.22 -24.18
CA ASP A 502 -15.87 -26.22 -24.26
C ASP A 502 -16.29 -27.48 -25.05
N VAL A 503 -17.60 -27.78 -25.07
CA VAL A 503 -18.15 -28.96 -25.74
C VAL A 503 -18.70 -28.55 -27.11
N GLY A 504 -18.01 -28.96 -28.17
CA GLY A 504 -18.45 -28.77 -29.56
C GLY A 504 -19.58 -29.72 -29.98
N PRO A 505 -20.09 -29.58 -31.22
CA PRO A 505 -21.13 -30.45 -31.73
C PRO A 505 -20.61 -31.89 -31.89
N PRO A 506 -21.45 -32.92 -31.67
CA PRO A 506 -21.02 -34.30 -31.83
C PRO A 506 -20.52 -34.54 -33.26
N SER A 507 -19.28 -35.01 -33.38
CA SER A 507 -18.59 -35.23 -34.65
C SER A 507 -19.17 -36.44 -35.39
N GLY A 508 -20.30 -36.19 -36.08
CA GLY A 508 -21.03 -37.20 -36.83
C GLY A 508 -20.19 -37.86 -37.91
N LYS A 509 -19.87 -39.14 -37.74
CA LYS A 509 -19.34 -40.00 -38.79
C LYS A 509 -20.42 -40.22 -39.86
N GLY A 510 -20.43 -39.33 -40.86
CA GLY A 510 -20.89 -39.53 -42.24
C GLY A 510 -22.28 -40.10 -42.52
N ALA A 511 -23.09 -39.36 -43.29
CA ALA A 511 -23.50 -39.82 -44.62
C ALA A 511 -24.23 -38.74 -45.44
N SER A 512 -24.00 -38.82 -46.76
CA SER A 512 -24.70 -38.15 -47.86
C SER A 512 -24.22 -36.74 -48.22
N GLY A 513 -23.74 -36.59 -49.45
CA GLY A 513 -23.28 -35.31 -49.98
C GLY A 513 -24.00 -34.94 -51.28
N ARG A 514 -23.88 -33.67 -51.67
CA ARG A 514 -23.86 -33.30 -53.09
C ARG A 514 -23.19 -31.95 -53.34
N ALA A 515 -22.74 -31.80 -54.59
CA ALA A 515 -22.35 -30.56 -55.24
C ALA A 515 -21.16 -29.78 -54.66
N ARG A 516 -19.98 -30.03 -55.24
CA ARG A 516 -18.98 -28.98 -55.47
C ARG A 516 -19.62 -27.80 -56.20
N THR A 517 -19.45 -26.59 -55.68
CA THR A 517 -19.30 -25.39 -56.52
C THR A 517 -18.02 -24.68 -56.11
N ASN A 518 -17.02 -24.66 -56.99
CA ASN A 518 -15.79 -23.92 -56.77
C ASN A 518 -16.09 -22.42 -56.74
N ASN A 519 -15.68 -21.73 -55.68
CA ASN A 519 -15.33 -20.31 -55.80
C ASN A 519 -14.17 -19.97 -54.86
N ARG A 520 -12.94 -20.10 -55.37
CA ARG A 520 -11.74 -19.68 -54.65
C ARG A 520 -11.60 -18.15 -54.78
N LYS A 521 -11.78 -17.41 -53.68
CA LYS A 521 -11.06 -16.15 -53.46
C LYS A 521 -10.02 -16.39 -52.38
N GLY A 522 -8.75 -16.26 -52.74
CA GLY A 522 -7.65 -16.46 -51.80
C GLY A 522 -7.44 -15.24 -50.91
N SER A 523 -7.08 -15.48 -49.66
CA SER A 523 -6.48 -14.49 -48.77
C SER A 523 -5.10 -15.01 -48.37
N TRP A 524 -4.04 -14.30 -48.77
CA TRP A 524 -2.67 -14.70 -48.47
C TRP A 524 -2.28 -14.17 -47.08
N ARG A 525 -1.73 -15.05 -46.24
CA ARG A 525 -0.96 -14.62 -45.05
C ARG A 525 0.49 -14.41 -45.47
N SER A 526 1.05 -13.26 -45.15
CA SER A 526 2.49 -13.01 -45.25
C SER A 526 3.07 -12.92 -43.84
N HIS A 527 3.82 -13.94 -43.43
CA HIS A 527 4.77 -13.82 -42.32
C HIS A 527 6.04 -13.14 -42.85
N VAL A 528 6.48 -12.06 -42.21
CA VAL A 528 7.80 -11.47 -42.44
C VAL A 528 8.73 -11.96 -41.34
N VAL A 529 9.70 -12.79 -41.72
CA VAL A 529 10.84 -13.16 -40.86
C VAL A 529 11.99 -12.22 -41.22
N VAL A 530 12.41 -11.38 -40.28
CA VAL A 530 13.59 -10.53 -40.46
C VAL A 530 14.83 -11.28 -39.96
N MET A 531 15.66 -11.75 -40.89
CA MET A 531 17.01 -12.20 -40.55
C MET A 531 17.95 -10.99 -40.52
N VAL A 532 18.69 -10.82 -39.41
CA VAL A 532 19.78 -9.86 -39.30
C VAL A 532 21.09 -10.57 -39.65
N LEU A 533 21.78 -10.09 -40.68
CA LEU A 533 23.18 -10.43 -40.96
C LEU A 533 23.96 -9.13 -41.11
N GLY A 534 24.96 -8.93 -40.25
CA GLY A 534 25.85 -7.77 -40.30
C GLY A 534 27.10 -8.02 -41.14
N VAL A 535 27.63 -6.97 -41.77
CA VAL A 535 28.96 -6.95 -42.39
C VAL A 535 29.64 -5.62 -42.05
N HIS A 536 30.94 -5.66 -41.72
CA HIS A 536 31.77 -4.50 -41.39
C HIS A 536 32.28 -3.75 -42.64
N SER A 537 32.38 -2.41 -42.53
CA SER A 537 33.49 -1.46 -42.87
C SER A 537 34.59 -1.80 -43.91
N PRO A 538 35.41 -0.82 -44.41
CA PRO A 538 35.47 0.64 -44.11
C PRO A 538 35.68 1.57 -45.36
N ALA A 539 35.92 2.88 -45.09
CA ALA A 539 36.77 3.85 -45.84
C ALA A 539 36.14 5.17 -46.39
N VAL A 540 36.24 6.22 -45.57
CA VAL A 540 36.69 7.64 -45.83
C VAL A 540 37.05 7.99 -47.30
N THR A 541 36.66 9.14 -47.88
CA THR A 541 37.42 10.44 -47.83
C THR A 541 36.62 11.68 -48.30
N ILE A 542 37.07 12.86 -47.83
CA ILE A 542 36.54 14.24 -47.90
C ILE A 542 36.81 14.96 -49.24
N VAL A 543 35.88 15.83 -49.71
CA VAL A 543 36.20 17.11 -50.41
C VAL A 543 35.18 18.20 -50.03
N GLN A 544 35.66 19.45 -49.85
CA GLN A 544 34.89 20.66 -49.55
C GLN A 544 34.41 21.40 -50.82
N VAL A 545 33.35 22.20 -50.72
CA VAL A 545 33.34 23.63 -51.16
C VAL A 545 32.43 24.42 -50.21
N ARG A 546 32.78 25.69 -49.93
CA ARG A 546 32.08 26.59 -48.98
C ARG A 546 31.83 27.96 -49.63
N VAL A 547 30.73 28.60 -49.23
CA VAL A 547 30.49 30.07 -49.20
C VAL A 547 30.34 30.83 -50.54
N ILE A 548 29.16 31.42 -50.72
CA ILE A 548 29.03 32.86 -51.00
C ILE A 548 28.20 33.48 -49.87
N LEU A 549 28.55 34.70 -49.47
CA LEU A 549 28.10 35.37 -48.25
C LEU A 549 27.73 36.81 -48.60
N VAL A 550 26.50 37.26 -48.30
CA VAL A 550 26.17 38.69 -48.21
C VAL A 550 25.31 38.91 -46.96
N ILE A 551 25.73 39.88 -46.15
CA ILE A 551 25.16 40.27 -44.85
C ILE A 551 24.43 41.60 -45.02
N MET A 552 23.33 41.80 -44.29
CA MET A 552 22.87 43.05 -43.62
C MET A 552 21.40 42.84 -43.20
N SER A 553 21.10 42.30 -42.02
CA SER A 553 21.11 42.92 -40.68
C SER A 553 19.74 43.44 -40.22
N MET A 554 19.07 42.60 -39.42
CA MET A 554 18.54 42.93 -38.07
C MET A 554 17.42 43.99 -37.91
N VAL A 555 16.18 43.58 -38.20
CA VAL A 555 14.91 44.02 -37.55
C VAL A 555 13.90 42.86 -37.71
N ASP A 556 13.22 42.31 -36.69
CA ASP A 556 13.47 42.28 -35.24
C ASP A 556 12.92 40.95 -34.67
N VAL A 557 13.67 40.28 -33.78
CA VAL A 557 13.18 39.28 -32.81
C VAL A 557 14.09 39.36 -31.56
N HIS A 558 13.48 39.29 -30.36
CA HIS A 558 14.10 39.31 -29.02
C HIS A 558 14.51 40.66 -28.39
N LYS A 559 13.50 41.45 -28.00
CA LYS A 559 13.47 42.07 -26.64
C LYS A 559 12.05 42.09 -26.05
N ALA A 560 11.72 41.05 -25.27
CA ALA A 560 10.58 41.03 -24.36
C ALA A 560 10.86 40.10 -23.15
N VAL A 561 11.95 40.40 -22.44
CA VAL A 561 12.24 39.83 -21.12
C VAL A 561 12.17 40.97 -20.11
N ILE A 562 11.37 40.78 -19.06
CA ILE A 562 11.13 41.70 -17.93
C ILE A 562 10.31 42.97 -18.29
N GLN A 563 8.99 42.86 -18.14
CA GLN A 563 8.18 43.78 -17.32
C GLN A 563 6.81 43.11 -17.01
N GLY A 564 6.82 42.03 -16.22
CA GLY A 564 5.61 41.19 -16.08
C GLY A 564 5.72 40.08 -15.03
N THR A 565 6.24 40.38 -13.85
CA THR A 565 6.20 39.43 -12.72
C THR A 565 6.33 40.16 -11.38
N LYS A 566 5.53 39.70 -10.39
CA LYS A 566 5.63 39.97 -8.94
C LYS A 566 5.11 41.31 -8.41
N GLU A 567 3.77 41.44 -8.43
CA GLU A 567 2.88 41.86 -7.33
C GLU A 567 1.47 41.37 -7.74
N LEU A 568 0.61 40.75 -6.93
CA LEU A 568 0.61 40.48 -5.48
C LEU A 568 0.41 38.99 -5.13
N ILE A 569 0.93 38.62 -3.96
CA ILE A 569 0.39 37.56 -3.10
C ILE A 569 -0.87 38.09 -2.41
N ALA A 570 -2.04 37.46 -2.60
CA ALA A 570 -3.12 37.46 -1.61
C ALA A 570 -4.23 36.42 -1.91
N ASN A 571 -4.37 35.44 -1.01
CA ASN A 571 -5.60 34.71 -0.67
C ASN A 571 -6.37 33.87 -1.73
N ARG A 572 -6.17 32.55 -1.57
CA ARG A 572 -7.23 31.58 -1.17
C ARG A 572 -7.98 30.82 -2.27
N VAL A 573 -7.27 29.86 -2.86
CA VAL A 573 -7.85 28.66 -3.50
C VAL A 573 -8.70 27.89 -2.47
N ARG A 574 -10.02 28.12 -2.44
CA ARG A 574 -10.97 27.32 -1.64
C ARG A 574 -12.45 27.43 -2.09
N HIS A 575 -12.75 27.55 -3.40
CA HIS A 575 -14.13 27.76 -3.89
C HIS A 575 -14.50 27.08 -5.24
N SER A 576 -13.72 26.10 -5.72
CA SER A 576 -13.86 25.58 -7.11
C SER A 576 -14.56 24.21 -7.25
N LYS A 577 -15.44 23.82 -6.32
CA LYS A 577 -16.25 22.58 -6.43
C LYS A 577 -17.73 22.88 -6.12
N CYS A 578 -18.53 23.07 -7.18
CA CYS A 578 -19.98 23.39 -7.27
C CYS A 578 -20.32 24.82 -7.72
N LEU A 579 -19.99 25.17 -8.97
CA LEU A 579 -20.34 26.47 -9.58
C LEU A 579 -21.14 26.32 -10.89
N ILE A 580 -22.30 25.67 -10.82
CA ILE A 580 -23.42 25.87 -11.77
C ILE A 580 -24.73 25.83 -10.96
N ALA A 581 -25.01 26.87 -10.16
CA ALA A 581 -26.24 26.97 -9.36
C ALA A 581 -26.60 28.43 -8.97
N GLU A 582 -26.52 29.38 -9.91
CA GLU A 582 -26.91 30.79 -9.68
C GLU A 582 -27.98 31.32 -10.67
N LYS A 583 -28.66 30.43 -11.42
CA LYS A 583 -29.76 30.79 -12.36
C LYS A 583 -30.90 29.77 -12.46
N LEU A 584 -31.33 29.16 -11.33
CA LEU A 584 -32.53 28.31 -11.23
C LEU A 584 -33.31 28.55 -9.92
#